data_AF-A0AAQ4CTS5-F1
#
_entry.id   AF-A0AAQ4CTS5-F1
#
_cell.length_a   1.000
_cell.length_b   1.000
_cell.length_c   1.000
_cell.angle_alpha   90.00
_cell.angle_beta   90.00
_cell.angle_gamma   90.00
#
_symmetry.space_group_name_H-M   'P 1'
#
loop_
_entity.id
_entity.type
_entity.pdbx_description
1 polymer ?
#
loop_
_entity_poly.entity_id
_entity_poly.type
_entity_poly.pdbx_seq_one_letter_code
_entity_poly.pdbx_strand_id
1 'polypeptide(L)'
;MEPLIAIDLNSNMSLNQLEEALKKLFEKFGALDIVFLIDDDSIVELDGKLVLTFYSLNDLLETFKILKKLSEVKSNRLKVTSVIRLERELKRFPLIIITDRKVTGLEKNLIFVYDGESVKAKY
;
A
#
# COMPACT_ATOMS: atom_id res chain seq x y z
N MET A 1 -11.94 -10.20 -9.12
CA MET A 1 -10.95 -9.12 -9.32
C MET A 1 -10.21 -8.96 -8.01
N GLU A 2 -8.88 -9.03 -8.06
CA GLU A 2 -8.03 -8.86 -6.89
C GLU A 2 -7.65 -7.38 -6.75
N PRO A 3 -7.80 -6.79 -5.56
CA PRO A 3 -7.41 -5.41 -5.33
C PRO A 3 -5.90 -5.26 -5.50
N LEU A 4 -5.45 -4.07 -5.90
CA LEU A 4 -4.07 -3.67 -5.74
C LEU A 4 -3.94 -2.99 -4.37
N ILE A 5 -3.02 -3.45 -3.53
CA ILE A 5 -2.81 -2.88 -2.20
C ILE A 5 -1.50 -2.13 -2.19
N ALA A 6 -1.55 -0.85 -1.86
CA ALA A 6 -0.38 -0.01 -1.72
C ALA A 6 -0.09 0.24 -0.24
N ILE A 7 1.10 -0.13 0.24
CA ILE A 7 1.52 0.05 1.63
C ILE A 7 2.57 1.15 1.70
N ASP A 8 2.28 2.18 2.48
CA ASP A 8 3.21 3.26 2.76
C ASP A 8 4.23 2.86 3.83
N LEU A 9 5.50 2.71 3.41
CA LEU A 9 6.62 2.37 4.28
C LEU A 9 6.92 3.50 5.29
N ASN A 10 6.63 4.74 4.91
CA ASN A 10 6.85 5.95 5.70
C ASN A 10 5.62 6.38 6.52
N SER A 11 4.60 5.51 6.63
CA SER A 11 3.48 5.72 7.55
C SER A 11 3.93 5.63 9.02
N ASN A 12 3.26 6.37 9.93
CA ASN A 12 3.53 6.27 11.37
C ASN A 12 2.69 5.19 12.06
N MET A 13 1.91 4.42 11.29
CA MET A 13 1.14 3.31 11.84
C MET A 13 2.05 2.31 12.55
N SER A 14 1.55 1.80 13.67
CA SER A 14 2.20 0.70 14.38
C SER A 14 2.14 -0.59 13.57
N LEU A 15 3.09 -1.50 13.83
CA LEU A 15 3.12 -2.81 13.19
C LEU A 15 1.83 -3.61 13.47
N ASN A 16 1.28 -3.50 14.67
CA ASN A 16 0.05 -4.20 15.06
C ASN A 16 -1.16 -3.71 14.25
N GLN A 17 -1.28 -2.40 14.03
CA GLN A 17 -2.35 -1.84 13.17
C GLN A 17 -2.23 -2.34 11.73
N LEU A 18 -1.01 -2.38 11.19
CA LEU A 18 -0.76 -2.92 9.87
C LEU A 18 -1.11 -4.42 9.79
N GLU A 19 -0.66 -5.21 10.77
CA GLU A 19 -0.93 -6.64 10.87
C GLU A 19 -2.43 -6.93 10.90
N GLU A 20 -3.20 -6.24 11.74
CA GLU A 20 -4.66 -6.43 11.80
C GLU A 20 -5.36 -6.11 10.47
N ALA A 21 -4.93 -5.06 9.78
CA ALA A 21 -5.48 -4.68 8.48
C ALA A 21 -5.15 -5.73 7.41
N LEU A 22 -3.89 -6.15 7.34
CA LEU A 22 -3.43 -7.15 6.38
C LEU A 22 -4.04 -8.51 6.64
N LYS A 23 -4.25 -8.90 7.91
CA LYS A 23 -4.92 -10.14 8.27
C LYS A 23 -6.33 -10.21 7.70
N LYS A 24 -7.11 -9.14 7.84
CA LYS A 24 -8.47 -9.05 7.28
C LYS A 24 -8.47 -9.14 5.74
N LEU A 25 -7.48 -8.52 5.10
CA LEU A 25 -7.31 -8.61 3.64
C LEU A 25 -6.94 -10.05 3.22
N PHE A 26 -6.00 -10.68 3.93
CA PHE A 26 -5.60 -12.06 3.68
C PHE A 26 -6.77 -13.05 3.85
N GLU A 27 -7.55 -12.92 4.93
CA GLU A 27 -8.75 -13.74 5.15
C GLU A 27 -9.77 -13.60 4.01
N LYS A 28 -9.82 -12.42 3.37
CA LYS A 28 -10.75 -12.13 2.28
C LYS A 28 -10.27 -12.57 0.90
N PHE A 29 -8.98 -12.41 0.61
CA PHE A 29 -8.42 -12.55 -0.74
C PHE A 29 -7.45 -13.73 -0.88
N GLY A 30 -6.97 -14.32 0.21
CA GLY A 30 -6.04 -15.45 0.22
C GLY A 30 -4.61 -15.08 -0.12
N ALA A 31 -4.39 -14.45 -1.28
CA ALA A 31 -3.11 -13.86 -1.68
C ALA A 31 -3.28 -12.35 -1.83
N LEU A 32 -2.23 -11.60 -1.49
CA LEU A 32 -2.24 -10.15 -1.57
C LEU A 32 -1.18 -9.67 -2.55
N ASP A 33 -1.60 -8.88 -3.54
CA ASP A 33 -0.69 -8.18 -4.43
C ASP A 33 -0.43 -6.78 -3.91
N ILE A 34 0.82 -6.61 -3.46
CA ILE A 34 1.29 -5.45 -2.72
C ILE A 34 2.24 -4.62 -3.59
N VAL A 35 2.08 -3.31 -3.48
CA VAL A 35 3.02 -2.29 -3.96
C VAL A 35 3.51 -1.53 -2.72
N PHE A 36 4.82 -1.42 -2.54
CA PHE A 36 5.37 -0.62 -1.45
C PHE A 36 5.67 0.80 -1.93
N LEU A 37 5.30 1.78 -1.12
CA LEU A 37 5.51 3.20 -1.37
C LEU A 37 6.53 3.75 -0.37
N ILE A 38 7.55 4.47 -0.85
CA ILE A 38 8.54 5.14 0.01
C ILE A 38 8.16 6.62 0.16
N ASP A 39 8.10 7.35 -0.96
CA ASP A 39 7.92 8.80 -1.00
C ASP A 39 6.95 9.23 -2.12
N ASP A 40 6.79 10.54 -2.31
CA ASP A 40 5.98 11.15 -3.35
C ASP A 40 6.25 10.52 -4.74
N ASP A 41 5.27 9.78 -5.25
CA ASP A 41 5.30 9.03 -6.51
C ASP A 41 6.35 7.90 -6.63
N SER A 42 7.02 7.52 -5.55
CA SER A 42 8.06 6.48 -5.60
C SER A 42 7.53 5.11 -5.17
N ILE A 43 7.61 4.14 -6.09
CA ILE A 43 7.25 2.73 -5.87
C ILE A 43 8.55 1.92 -5.71
N VAL A 44 8.58 1.01 -4.74
CA VAL A 44 9.69 0.07 -4.58
C VAL A 44 9.64 -1.01 -5.64
N GLU A 45 10.78 -1.25 -6.28
CA GLU A 45 10.99 -2.39 -7.17
C GLU A 45 11.88 -3.42 -6.46
N LEU A 46 11.42 -4.68 -6.39
CA LEU A 46 12.22 -5.81 -5.91
C LEU A 46 12.31 -6.85 -7.01
N ASP A 47 13.52 -7.31 -7.32
CA ASP A 47 13.78 -8.33 -8.36
C ASP A 47 13.09 -8.03 -9.72
N GLY A 48 13.08 -6.76 -10.13
CA GLY A 48 12.44 -6.35 -11.39
C GLY A 48 10.92 -6.21 -11.31
N LYS A 49 10.32 -6.32 -10.12
CA LYS A 49 8.86 -6.31 -9.93
C LYS A 49 8.42 -5.16 -9.03
N LEU A 50 7.44 -4.41 -9.52
CA LEU A 50 6.73 -3.36 -8.76
C LEU A 50 5.56 -3.91 -7.93
N VAL A 51 4.98 -5.03 -8.38
CA VAL A 51 3.88 -5.72 -7.70
C VAL A 51 4.39 -7.05 -7.19
N LEU A 52 4.19 -7.27 -5.88
CA LEU A 52 4.67 -8.44 -5.17
C LEU A 52 3.49 -9.20 -4.61
N THR A 53 3.39 -10.48 -4.96
CA THR A 53 2.36 -11.38 -4.44
C THR A 53 2.84 -12.03 -3.17
N PHE A 54 2.08 -11.86 -2.09
CA PHE A 54 2.32 -12.50 -0.81
C PHE A 54 1.24 -13.54 -0.53
N TYR A 55 1.66 -14.75 -0.19
CA TYR A 55 0.78 -15.86 0.20
C TYR A 55 0.75 -16.09 1.72
N SER A 56 1.58 -15.36 2.46
CA SER A 56 1.73 -15.43 3.91
C SER A 56 1.81 -14.02 4.49
N LEU A 57 1.06 -13.79 5.57
CA LEU A 57 1.09 -12.53 6.31
C LEU A 57 2.46 -12.29 6.94
N ASN A 58 3.11 -13.35 7.43
CA ASN A 58 4.42 -13.23 8.07
C ASN A 58 5.48 -12.74 7.07
N ASP A 59 5.51 -13.32 5.88
CA ASP A 59 6.46 -12.96 4.81
C ASP A 59 6.27 -11.50 4.39
N LEU A 60 5.03 -11.06 4.29
CA LEU A 60 4.68 -9.66 4.01
C LEU A 60 5.18 -8.72 5.12
N LEU A 61 4.93 -9.07 6.39
CA LEU A 61 5.36 -8.24 7.53
C LEU A 61 6.88 -8.20 7.69
N GLU A 62 7.58 -9.31 7.44
CA GLU A 62 9.03 -9.35 7.43
C GLU A 62 9.61 -8.48 6.31
N THR A 63 9.06 -8.60 5.10
CA THR A 63 9.45 -7.76 3.96
C THR A 63 9.21 -6.28 4.27
N PHE A 64 8.04 -5.94 4.81
CA PHE A 64 7.71 -4.59 5.24
C PHE A 64 8.73 -4.05 6.26
N LYS A 65 9.09 -4.83 7.29
CA LYS A 65 10.09 -4.42 8.30
C LYS A 65 11.46 -4.16 7.69
N ILE A 66 11.89 -4.99 6.74
CA ILE A 66 13.17 -4.81 6.04
C ILE A 66 13.13 -3.51 5.23
N LEU A 67 12.11 -3.34 4.40
CA LEU A 67 11.98 -2.16 3.53
C LEU A 67 11.82 -0.87 4.34
N LYS A 68 11.05 -0.89 5.43
CA LYS A 68 10.85 0.27 6.30
C LYS A 68 12.15 0.77 6.93
N LYS A 69 13.08 -0.12 7.27
CA LYS A 69 14.41 0.27 7.80
C LYS A 69 15.30 0.94 6.76
N LEU A 70 15.08 0.66 5.48
CA LEU A 70 15.82 1.24 4.35
C LEU A 70 15.20 2.55 3.86
N SER A 71 13.98 2.85 4.30
CA SER A 71 13.22 4.02 3.90
C SER A 71 13.58 5.23 4.77
N GLU A 72 13.96 6.34 4.16
CA GLU A 72 14.12 7.62 4.84
C GLU A 72 12.81 8.42 4.76
N VAL A 73 12.36 9.02 5.86
CA VAL A 73 11.14 9.84 5.88
C VAL A 73 11.46 11.23 5.33
N LYS A 74 10.85 11.62 4.20
CA LYS A 74 11.11 12.93 3.57
C LYS A 74 9.92 13.90 3.60
N SER A 75 8.68 13.44 3.83
CA SER A 75 7.47 14.27 3.74
C SER A 75 6.31 13.75 4.60
N ASN A 76 5.48 14.67 5.12
CA ASN A 76 4.22 14.35 5.82
C ASN A 76 3.04 14.05 4.87
N ARG A 77 3.27 14.13 3.56
CA ARG A 77 2.27 13.83 2.52
C ARG A 77 2.73 12.64 1.71
N LEU A 78 1.76 11.96 1.10
CA LEU A 78 1.99 10.88 0.16
C LEU A 78 1.32 11.23 -1.17
N LYS A 79 2.11 11.51 -2.20
CA LYS A 79 1.62 11.62 -3.57
C LYS A 79 1.50 10.23 -4.22
N VAL A 80 0.33 9.92 -4.78
CA VAL A 80 -0.03 8.55 -5.24
C VAL A 80 -0.25 8.46 -6.75
N THR A 81 0.22 9.43 -7.54
CA THR A 81 -0.08 9.45 -8.98
C THR A 81 0.55 8.26 -9.71
N SER A 82 1.75 7.83 -9.28
CA SER A 82 2.42 6.65 -9.86
C SER A 82 1.66 5.35 -9.61
N VAL A 83 1.14 5.13 -8.40
CA VAL A 83 0.39 3.90 -8.08
C VAL A 83 -1.00 3.89 -8.73
N ILE A 84 -1.63 5.06 -8.89
CA ILE A 84 -2.86 5.20 -9.69
C ILE A 84 -2.60 4.82 -11.15
N ARG A 85 -1.49 5.29 -11.73
CA ARG A 85 -1.12 4.93 -13.11
C ARG A 85 -0.90 3.43 -13.24
N LEU A 86 -0.15 2.83 -12.30
CA LEU A 86 0.10 1.39 -12.26
C LEU A 86 -1.20 0.58 -12.13
N GLU A 87 -2.11 0.99 -11.25
CA GLU A 87 -3.42 0.35 -11.09
C GLU A 87 -4.20 0.29 -12.42
N ARG A 88 -4.25 1.42 -13.13
CA ARG A 88 -4.92 1.51 -14.44
C ARG A 88 -4.24 0.66 -15.51
N GLU A 89 -2.91 0.68 -15.57
CA GLU A 89 -2.13 -0.14 -16.51
C GLU A 89 -2.41 -1.64 -16.31
N LEU A 90 -2.53 -2.06 -15.04
CA LEU A 90 -2.85 -3.44 -14.67
C LEU A 90 -4.35 -3.77 -14.74
N LYS A 91 -5.22 -2.78 -14.95
CA LYS A 91 -6.69 -2.90 -14.96
C LYS A 91 -7.23 -3.55 -13.69
N ARG A 92 -6.69 -3.20 -12.52
CA ARG A 92 -7.06 -3.81 -11.22
C ARG A 92 -7.89 -2.88 -10.37
N PHE A 93 -9.05 -3.34 -9.92
CA PHE A 93 -9.90 -2.54 -9.06
C PHE A 93 -10.47 -3.36 -7.90
N PRO A 94 -10.50 -2.83 -6.67
CA PRO A 94 -10.12 -1.46 -6.26
C PRO A 94 -8.63 -1.28 -5.89
N LEU A 95 -8.16 -0.02 -5.83
CA LEU A 95 -6.91 0.37 -5.17
C LEU A 95 -7.17 0.63 -3.68
N ILE A 96 -6.44 -0.08 -2.81
CA ILE A 96 -6.46 0.09 -1.37
C ILE A 96 -5.11 0.67 -0.94
N ILE A 97 -5.10 1.83 -0.29
CA ILE A 97 -3.89 2.47 0.22
C ILE A 97 -3.88 2.38 1.73
N ILE A 98 -2.79 1.86 2.30
CA ILE A 98 -2.58 1.73 3.73
C ILE A 98 -1.59 2.84 4.16
N THR A 99 -2.10 3.91 4.76
CA THR A 99 -1.32 5.06 5.23
C THR A 99 -2.13 5.98 6.15
N ASP A 100 -1.49 6.51 7.19
CA ASP A 100 -1.99 7.59 8.03
C ASP A 100 -1.58 8.99 7.51
N ARG A 101 -0.74 9.06 6.47
CA ARG A 101 -0.32 10.33 5.86
C ARG A 101 -1.42 10.91 4.97
N LYS A 102 -1.38 12.23 4.79
CA LYS A 102 -2.31 12.91 3.88
C LYS A 102 -2.00 12.52 2.43
N VAL A 103 -2.89 11.71 1.85
CA VAL A 103 -2.87 11.33 0.42
C VAL A 103 -3.18 12.54 -0.47
N THR A 104 -2.36 12.73 -1.52
CA THR A 104 -2.51 13.78 -2.54
C THR A 104 -2.28 13.21 -3.95
N GLY A 105 -2.67 13.96 -4.99
CA GLY A 105 -2.58 13.47 -6.37
C GLY A 105 -3.65 12.41 -6.69
N LEU A 106 -4.80 12.49 -6.02
CA LEU A 106 -5.96 11.69 -6.35
C LEU A 106 -6.49 12.16 -7.71
N GLU A 107 -6.64 11.22 -8.64
CA GLU A 107 -7.42 11.41 -9.87
C GLU A 107 -8.80 10.78 -9.69
N LYS A 108 -9.71 10.89 -10.68
CA LYS A 108 -11.09 10.37 -10.67
C LYS A 108 -11.17 8.82 -10.59
N ASN A 109 -10.60 8.22 -9.56
CA ASN A 109 -10.57 6.80 -9.25
C ASN A 109 -11.13 6.62 -7.83
N LEU A 110 -12.04 5.67 -7.63
CA LEU A 110 -12.44 5.29 -6.27
C LEU A 110 -11.25 4.60 -5.59
N ILE A 111 -10.73 5.24 -4.55
CA ILE A 111 -9.58 4.77 -3.77
C ILE A 111 -10.01 4.59 -2.33
N PHE A 112 -9.72 3.43 -1.74
CA PHE A 112 -9.94 3.20 -0.32
C PHE A 112 -8.65 3.48 0.44
N VAL A 113 -8.71 4.33 1.46
CA VAL A 113 -7.57 4.65 2.32
C VAL A 113 -7.84 4.11 3.72
N TYR A 114 -6.97 3.22 4.20
CA TYR A 114 -6.95 2.78 5.59
C TYR A 114 -5.87 3.56 6.36
N ASP A 115 -6.30 4.29 7.40
CA ASP A 115 -5.44 5.19 8.19
C ASP A 115 -4.98 4.61 9.54
N GLY A 116 -5.13 3.29 9.74
CA GLY A 116 -4.82 2.62 11.00
C GLY A 116 -6.02 2.51 11.95
N GLU A 117 -7.12 3.21 11.67
CA GLU A 117 -8.35 3.14 12.47
C GLU A 117 -9.58 2.86 11.59
N SER A 118 -9.68 3.55 10.45
CA SER A 118 -10.88 3.56 9.61
C SER A 118 -10.53 3.43 8.13
N VAL A 119 -11.50 3.00 7.33
CA VAL A 119 -11.42 3.03 5.87
C VAL A 119 -12.23 4.20 5.35
N LYS A 120 -11.61 5.07 4.54
CA LYS A 120 -12.26 6.21 3.88
C LYS A 120 -12.23 6.02 2.37
N ALA A 121 -13.38 6.17 1.73
CA ALA A 121 -13.45 6.28 0.28
C ALA A 121 -13.05 7.69 -0.16
N LYS A 122 -12.15 7.80 -1.14
CA LYS A 122 -11.76 9.05 -1.78
C LYS A 122 -12.02 8.96 -3.29
N TYR A 123 -12.33 10.11 -3.89
CA TYR A 123 -12.65 10.31 -5.31
C TYR A 123 -11.81 11.44 -5.89
#